data_AF-A0A1F8FCL5-F1
#
_entry.id   AF-A0A1F8FCL5-F1
#
_cell.length_a   1.000
_cell.length_b   1.000
_cell.length_c   1.000
_cell.angle_alpha   90.00
_cell.angle_beta   90.00
_cell.angle_gamma   90.00
#
_symmetry.space_group_name_H-M   'P 1'
#
loop_
_entity.id
_entity.type
_entity.pdbx_description
1 polymer ?
#
loop_
_entity_poly.entity_id
_entity_poly.type
_entity_poly.pdbx_seq_one_letter_code
_entity_poly.pdbx_strand_id
1 'polypeptide(L)' 'MPAGNIYKFATSDEAKQKVQELTQEGDLVLIKGSQGARMEKIVEEIMAEPLKKKELLVRQSQKWLTK' A
#
# COMPACT_ATOMS: atom_id res chain seq x y z
N MET A 1 7.04 -22.49 -2.79
CA MET A 1 6.87 -21.40 -1.81
C MET A 1 6.85 -22.02 -0.43
N PRO A 2 7.76 -21.66 0.48
CA PRO A 2 7.72 -22.17 1.86
C PRO A 2 6.38 -21.80 2.51
N ALA A 3 5.79 -22.72 3.27
CA ALA A 3 4.58 -22.48 4.03
C ALA A 3 4.91 -21.55 5.21
N GLY A 4 4.71 -20.24 5.05
CA GLY A 4 5.00 -19.25 6.10
C GLY A 4 4.97 -17.79 5.66
N ASN A 5 5.03 -17.50 4.35
CA ASN A 5 5.19 -16.13 3.84
C ASN A 5 3.91 -15.53 3.22
N ILE A 6 2.73 -16.09 3.53
CA ILE A 6 1.46 -15.62 2.96
C ILE A 6 0.57 -15.06 4.07
N TYR A 7 0.31 -13.77 3.99
CA TYR A 7 -0.67 -13.07 4.81
C TYR A 7 -1.90 -12.78 3.96
N LYS A 8 -3.10 -12.93 4.52
CA LYS A 8 -4.38 -12.72 3.83
C LYS A 8 -5.22 -11.71 4.60
N PHE A 9 -5.79 -10.77 3.86
CA PHE A 9 -6.63 -9.69 4.38
C PHE A 9 -7.82 -9.51 3.45
N ALA A 10 -8.92 -8.97 3.96
CA ALA A 10 -10.10 -8.70 3.14
C ALA A 10 -9.93 -7.41 2.32
N THR A 11 -9.16 -6.44 2.83
CA THR A 11 -9.03 -5.10 2.25
C THR A 11 -7.58 -4.61 2.24
N SER A 12 -7.28 -3.62 1.39
CA SER A 12 -5.97 -2.95 1.38
C SER A 12 -5.71 -2.13 2.64
N ASP A 13 -6.77 -1.60 3.28
CA ASP A 13 -6.68 -0.89 4.56
C ASP A 13 -6.21 -1.80 5.71
N GLU A 14 -6.67 -3.06 5.74
CA GLU A 14 -6.20 -4.06 6.72
C GLU A 14 -4.75 -4.50 6.42
N ALA A 15 -4.39 -4.63 5.15
CA ALA A 15 -3.10 -5.15 4.74
C ALA A 15 -1.93 -4.16 4.95
N LYS A 16 -2.17 -2.86 4.83
CA LYS A 16 -1.10 -1.83 4.75
C LYS A 16 -0.15 -1.84 5.95
N GLN A 17 -0.67 -2.04 7.16
CA GLN A 17 0.13 -2.10 8.39
C GLN A 17 1.08 -3.30 8.38
N LYS A 18 0.58 -4.48 7.98
CA LYS A 18 1.42 -5.67 7.86
C LYS A 18 2.53 -5.47 6.82
N VAL A 19 2.27 -4.77 5.72
CA VAL A 19 3.31 -4.46 4.72
C VAL A 19 4.40 -3.58 5.34
N GLN A 20 4.04 -2.53 6.08
CA GLN A 20 4.99 -1.68 6.79
C GLN A 20 5.83 -2.49 7.79
N GLU A 21 5.21 -3.35 8.59
CA GLU A 21 5.90 -4.22 9.56
C GLU A 21 6.93 -5.17 8.93
N LEU A 22 6.66 -5.65 7.71
CA LEU A 22 7.52 -6.59 7.00
C LEU A 22 8.64 -5.91 6.22
N THR A 23 8.45 -4.64 5.82
CA THR A 23 9.37 -3.91 4.95
C THR A 23 10.64 -3.53 5.71
N GLN A 24 11.79 -3.87 5.15
CA GLN A 24 13.11 -3.53 5.68
C GLN A 24 13.93 -2.72 4.66
N GLU A 25 14.96 -2.05 5.15
CA GLU A 25 15.89 -1.33 4.27
C GLU A 25 16.55 -2.31 3.28
N GLY A 26 16.55 -1.93 2.00
CA GLY A 26 17.07 -2.75 0.91
C GLY A 26 16.02 -3.66 0.24
N ASP A 27 14.80 -3.74 0.75
CA ASP A 27 13.73 -4.52 0.12
C ASP A 27 13.21 -3.88 -1.18
N LEU A 28 12.85 -4.73 -2.14
CA LEU A 28 12.09 -4.35 -3.32
C LEU A 28 10.63 -4.83 -3.18
N VAL A 29 9.70 -3.88 -3.08
CA VAL A 29 8.27 -4.17 -2.88
C VAL A 29 7.47 -3.89 -4.16
N LEU A 30 6.79 -4.90 -4.71
CA LEU A 30 5.83 -4.74 -5.80
C LEU A 30 4.40 -4.69 -5.25
N ILE A 31 3.73 -3.56 -5.43
CA ILE A 31 2.30 -3.41 -5.10
C ILE A 31 1.50 -3.47 -6.41
N LYS A 32 0.66 -4.50 -6.55
CA LYS A 32 -0.15 -4.74 -7.76
C LYS A 32 -1.59 -5.10 -7.38
N GLY A 33 -2.55 -4.49 -8.05
CA GLY A 33 -3.97 -4.83 -7.93
C GLY A 33 -4.83 -4.09 -8.95
N SER A 34 -6.07 -4.55 -9.11
CA SER A 34 -7.04 -3.81 -9.93
C SER A 34 -7.39 -2.47 -9.27
N GLN A 35 -7.93 -1.55 -10.05
CA GLN A 35 -8.28 -0.20 -9.58
C GLN A 35 -9.30 -0.19 -8.44
N GLY A 36 -10.15 -1.21 -8.32
CA GLY A 36 -11.12 -1.35 -7.23
C GLY A 36 -10.49 -1.67 -5.88
N ALA A 37 -9.31 -2.30 -5.86
CA ALA A 37 -8.64 -2.75 -4.63
C ALA A 37 -7.95 -1.61 -3.86
N ARG A 38 -7.84 -0.41 -4.44
CA ARG A 38 -7.26 0.79 -3.79
C ARG A 38 -5.84 0.58 -3.26
N MET A 39 -5.00 -0.14 -4.01
CA MET A 39 -3.65 -0.51 -3.57
C MET A 39 -2.72 0.69 -3.31
N GLU A 40 -3.03 1.87 -3.84
CA GLU A 40 -2.32 3.11 -3.51
C GLU A 40 -2.33 3.42 -2.00
N LYS A 41 -3.31 2.92 -1.24
CA LYS A 41 -3.37 3.07 0.22
C LYS A 41 -2.20 2.36 0.93
N ILE A 42 -1.74 1.23 0.36
CA ILE A 42 -0.56 0.52 0.87
C ILE A 42 0.68 1.34 0.54
N VAL A 43 0.78 1.89 -0.67
CA VAL A 43 1.90 2.77 -1.06
C VAL A 43 1.98 3.97 -0.12
N GLU A 44 0.85 4.62 0.20
CA GLU A 44 0.78 5.77 1.12
C GLU A 44 1.36 5.45 2.50
N GLU A 45 0.99 4.28 3.07
CA GLU A 45 1.44 3.86 4.40
C GLU A 45 2.95 3.68 4.49
N ILE A 46 3.58 3.19 3.42
CA ILE A 46 5.02 2.91 3.38
C ILE A 46 5.83 4.01 2.68
N MET A 47 5.22 5.18 2.41
CA MET A 47 5.96 6.30 1.82
C MET A 47 7.08 6.77 2.76
N ALA A 48 8.29 6.92 2.22
CA ALA A 48 9.39 7.56 2.94
C ALA A 48 9.12 9.06 3.19
N GLU A 49 8.37 9.72 2.30
CA GLU A 49 8.05 11.15 2.37
C GLU A 49 6.52 11.39 2.28
N PRO A 50 5.73 11.04 3.32
CA PRO A 50 4.27 11.10 3.26
C PRO A 50 3.73 12.53 3.05
N LEU A 51 4.49 13.56 3.45
CA LEU A 51 4.14 14.97 3.21
C LEU A 51 4.13 15.32 1.71
N LYS A 52 4.85 14.58 0.86
CA LYS A 52 4.88 14.77 -0.60
C LYS A 52 3.83 13.93 -1.34
N LYS A 53 2.88 13.28 -0.65
CA LYS A 53 1.87 12.43 -1.31
C LYS A 53 1.05 13.12 -2.40
N LYS A 54 0.86 14.45 -2.31
CA LYS A 54 0.16 15.20 -3.37
C LYS A 54 0.89 15.17 -4.72
N GLU A 55 2.21 15.04 -4.70
CA GLU A 55 3.07 15.00 -5.88
C GLU A 55 3.37 13.56 -6.31
N LEU A 56 3.66 12.70 -5.34
CA LEU A 56 4.20 11.36 -5.60
C LEU A 56 3.14 10.26 -5.66
N LEU A 57 1.96 10.47 -5.06
CA LEU A 57 0.94 9.45 -4.93
C LEU A 57 -0.24 9.70 -5.88
N VAL A 58 -0.64 8.65 -6.58
CA VAL A 58 -1.78 8.67 -7.49
C VAL A 58 -3.12 8.74 -6.74
N ARG A 59 -4.20 9.05 -7.47
CA ARG A 59 -5.60 8.92 -7.00
C ARG A 59 -5.90 9.75 -5.73
N GLN A 60 -5.39 10.97 -5.69
CA GLN A 60 -5.66 11.95 -4.62
C GLN A 60 -6.80 12.94 -4.96
N SER A 61 -7.55 12.73 -6.05
CA SER A 61 -8.69 13.62 -6.36
C SER A 61 -9.85 13.38 -5.39
N GLN A 62 -10.73 14.38 -5.23
CA GLN A 62 -11.83 14.31 -4.26
C GLN A 62 -12.65 13.02 -4.38
N LYS A 63 -12.97 12.59 -5.60
CA LYS A 63 -13.72 11.34 -5.87
C LYS A 63 -13.06 10.09 -5.27
N TRP A 64 -11.72 10.06 -5.22
CA TRP A 64 -10.97 8.94 -4.65
C TRP A 64 -10.84 9.05 -3.14
N LEU A 65 -10.73 10.26 -2.60
CA LEU A 65 -10.62 10.49 -1.16
C LEU A 65 -11.94 10.21 -0.42
N THR A 66 -13.08 10.38 -1.10
CA THR A 66 -14.41 10.11 -0.54
C THR A 66 -14.89 8.67 -0.77
N LYS A 67 -14.04 7.81 -1.33
CA LYS A 67 -14.35 6.40 -1.65
C LYS A 67 -13.49 5.49 -0.80
#